data_AF-A0A812I4D6-F1
#
_entry.id   AF-A0A812I4D6-F1
#
_cell.length_a   1.000
_cell.length_b   1.000
_cell.length_c   1.000
_cell.angle_alpha   90.00
_cell.angle_beta   90.00
_cell.angle_gamma   90.00
#
_symmetry.space_group_name_H-M   'P 1'
#
loop_
_entity.id
_entity.type
_entity.pdbx_description
1 polymer ?
#
loop_
_entity_poly.entity_id
_entity_poly.type
_entity_poly.pdbx_seq_one_letter_code
_entity_poly.pdbx_strand_id
1 'polypeptide(L)'
;MSQEQLLKLWRFSKKTSSFDAFVSHTWWTPGSQKFISLLLRFYWHYAVFAVIVASTVILIMYRLDILPMPLRFTSQYVLFPRTIPCGPWASLFAFPVSLIALLCAPLVPCSSFDIFYDVTCIHQTDPVMRERGIYGIGGYLTVSKELRILWSVPYLTRLWCIFELAGYRKANPEGKIVFQPVMVERHFFVLWVCMYLVTCIFQFLNTGSARGAFLIAAVVGCFALIPGIHEIRRGFQEQEHSLQNMANFDLELVSCSSDFDKRFIVAAVSQWYGSADAFTQYVRGPLRDELVQVVAEMQAPLSYCLLAYSPIAGTLVDVLGALWLAGAPSEIMLAFVLGQVLSSVLLTTAQLKLLFMLARHYAQPRFASRKMDYMQTVGVSLLFLMLVAVSFVRTYLYYTFGVPGAVVCLFVIVIIFIATFFRDLKQLWDRLRQGVLGLGLKGQSP
;
A
#
# COMPACT_ATOMS: atom_id res chain seq x y z
N MET A 1 26.28 6.96 8.17
CA MET A 1 26.58 7.94 7.12
C MET A 1 27.77 8.76 7.54
N SER A 2 28.65 9.13 6.61
CA SER A 2 29.75 10.05 6.90
C SER A 2 29.25 11.49 7.07
N GLN A 3 30.03 12.34 7.74
CA GLN A 3 29.72 13.77 7.86
C GLN A 3 29.61 14.45 6.49
N GLU A 4 30.43 14.05 5.51
CA GLU A 4 30.37 14.57 4.14
C GLU A 4 29.03 14.24 3.46
N GLN A 5 28.52 13.03 3.64
CA GLN A 5 27.20 12.64 3.10
C GLN A 5 26.08 13.47 3.73
N LEU A 6 26.12 13.70 5.04
CA LEU A 6 25.16 14.54 5.74
C LEU A 6 25.19 15.99 5.23
N LEU A 7 26.38 16.54 5.00
CA LEU A 7 26.53 17.89 4.45
C LEU A 7 26.03 17.96 3.00
N LYS A 8 26.27 16.94 2.18
CA LYS A 8 25.72 16.84 0.82
C LYS A 8 24.19 16.84 0.85
N LEU A 9 23.58 16.08 1.74
CA LEU A 9 22.13 16.07 1.93
C LEU A 9 21.59 17.45 2.32
N TRP A 10 22.26 18.14 3.25
CA TRP A 10 21.85 19.48 3.67
C TRP A 10 21.90 20.51 2.54
N ARG A 11 22.88 20.41 1.63
CA ARG A 11 23.00 21.28 0.45
C ARG A 11 21.87 21.12 -0.57
N PHE A 12 21.13 20.01 -0.54
CA PHE A 12 19.93 19.85 -1.36
C PHE A 12 18.70 20.55 -0.75
N SER A 13 18.78 20.99 0.52
CA SER A 13 17.71 21.81 1.11
C SER A 13 17.69 23.21 0.51
N LYS A 14 16.50 23.83 0.52
CA LYS A 14 16.30 25.21 0.08
C LYS A 14 15.59 26.00 1.17
N LYS A 15 15.89 27.29 1.28
CA LYS A 15 15.12 28.20 2.14
C LYS A 15 13.73 28.41 1.51
N THR A 16 12.69 28.30 2.32
CA THR A 16 11.30 28.53 1.91
C THR A 16 10.53 29.20 3.03
N SER A 17 9.49 29.97 2.69
CA SER A 17 8.57 30.59 3.65
C SER A 17 7.48 29.63 4.14
N SER A 18 7.17 28.59 3.37
CA SER A 18 6.20 27.53 3.71
C SER A 18 6.51 26.26 2.92
N PHE A 19 5.95 25.13 3.33
CA PHE A 19 6.13 23.85 2.63
C PHE A 19 4.88 22.97 2.81
N ASP A 20 4.78 21.92 1.99
CA ASP A 20 3.55 21.13 1.89
C ASP A 20 3.39 20.12 3.03
N ALA A 21 4.49 19.53 3.51
CA ALA A 21 4.43 18.60 4.63
C ALA A 21 5.68 18.61 5.52
N PHE A 22 5.46 18.52 6.83
CA PHE A 22 6.47 18.16 7.82
C PHE A 22 6.47 16.65 7.97
N VAL A 23 7.57 15.98 7.61
CA VAL A 23 7.67 14.52 7.73
C VAL A 23 8.23 14.15 9.09
N SER A 24 7.34 13.88 10.03
CA SER A 24 7.70 13.37 11.35
C SER A 24 7.90 11.86 11.31
N HIS A 25 8.95 11.40 11.99
CA HIS A 25 9.31 9.99 12.00
C HIS A 25 10.22 9.65 13.19
N THR A 26 10.37 8.35 13.49
CA THR A 26 11.34 7.89 14.51
C THR A 26 12.63 7.40 13.88
N TRP A 27 13.76 7.81 14.45
CA TRP A 27 15.10 7.39 14.04
C TRP A 27 15.36 5.89 14.31
N TRP A 28 14.54 5.24 15.13
CA TRP A 28 14.64 3.81 15.41
C TRP A 28 14.16 2.92 14.26
N THR A 29 13.29 3.43 13.39
CA THR A 29 12.86 2.69 12.20
C THR A 29 13.95 2.75 11.14
N PRO A 30 14.36 1.60 10.55
CA PRO A 30 15.35 1.57 9.49
C PRO A 30 14.95 2.47 8.30
N GLY A 31 15.92 3.20 7.76
CA GLY A 31 15.69 4.12 6.62
C GLY A 31 15.14 3.41 5.37
N SER A 32 15.53 2.16 5.13
CA SER A 32 15.03 1.35 4.01
C SER A 32 13.51 1.14 4.06
N GLN A 33 12.93 0.96 5.25
CA GLN A 33 11.49 0.78 5.40
C GLN A 33 10.75 2.10 5.10
N LYS A 34 11.27 3.22 5.61
CA LYS A 34 10.74 4.56 5.30
C LYS A 34 10.81 4.84 3.80
N PHE A 35 11.94 4.49 3.16
CA PHE A 35 12.12 4.63 1.73
C PHE A 35 11.09 3.84 0.93
N ILE A 36 10.91 2.54 1.22
CA ILE A 36 9.89 1.71 0.54
C ILE A 36 8.48 2.29 0.75
N SER A 37 8.16 2.76 1.95
CA SER A 37 6.86 3.36 2.25
C SER A 37 6.62 4.63 1.43
N LEU A 38 7.59 5.54 1.39
CA LEU A 38 7.52 6.76 0.57
C LEU A 38 7.45 6.41 -0.93
N LEU A 39 8.24 5.44 -1.37
CA LEU A 39 8.33 5.04 -2.77
C LEU A 39 6.98 4.53 -3.28
N LEU A 40 6.39 3.55 -2.58
CA LEU A 40 5.07 3.02 -2.93
C LEU A 40 3.98 4.08 -2.81
N ARG A 41 4.04 4.94 -1.79
CA ARG A 41 3.02 5.97 -1.57
C ARG A 41 2.96 6.97 -2.72
N PHE A 42 4.11 7.51 -3.11
CA PHE A 42 4.17 8.60 -4.08
C PHE A 42 4.25 8.10 -5.53
N TYR A 43 4.84 6.93 -5.77
CA TYR A 43 5.23 6.53 -7.13
C TYR A 43 4.58 5.23 -7.66
N TRP A 44 3.61 4.64 -6.95
CA TRP A 44 2.92 3.42 -7.42
C TRP A 44 2.32 3.55 -8.83
N HIS A 45 1.87 4.75 -9.22
CA HIS A 45 1.23 4.97 -10.51
C HIS A 45 2.21 4.82 -11.69
N TYR A 46 3.50 5.14 -11.49
CA TYR A 46 4.54 4.85 -12.47
C TYR A 46 4.71 3.35 -12.68
N ALA A 47 4.66 2.56 -11.60
CA ALA A 47 4.74 1.10 -11.69
C ALA A 47 3.56 0.52 -12.48
N VAL A 48 2.33 0.96 -12.19
CA VAL A 48 1.13 0.54 -12.94
C VAL A 48 1.20 0.95 -14.41
N PHE A 49 1.59 2.20 -14.68
CA PHE A 49 1.74 2.70 -16.04
C PHE A 49 2.79 1.90 -16.83
N ALA A 50 3.93 1.60 -16.22
CA ALA A 50 4.99 0.83 -16.85
C ALA A 50 4.55 -0.61 -17.18
N VAL A 51 3.73 -1.24 -16.34
CA VAL A 51 3.12 -2.55 -16.65
C VAL A 51 2.20 -2.46 -17.86
N ILE A 52 1.33 -1.46 -17.91
CA ILE A 52 0.42 -1.27 -19.05
C ILE A 52 1.23 -1.13 -20.34
N VAL A 53 2.25 -0.25 -20.34
CA VAL A 53 3.13 -0.04 -21.49
C VAL A 53 3.85 -1.33 -21.89
N ALA A 54 4.47 -2.04 -20.93
CA ALA A 54 5.19 -3.28 -21.21
C ALA A 54 4.26 -4.38 -21.75
N SER A 55 3.07 -4.53 -21.17
CA SER A 55 2.04 -5.46 -21.66
C SER A 55 1.61 -5.15 -23.09
N THR A 56 1.41 -3.86 -23.43
CA THR A 56 1.10 -3.44 -24.80
C THR A 56 2.24 -3.76 -25.76
N VAL A 57 3.49 -3.45 -25.39
CA VAL A 57 4.67 -3.78 -26.21
C VAL A 57 4.78 -5.28 -26.45
N ILE A 58 4.59 -6.10 -25.41
CA ILE A 58 4.65 -7.56 -25.52
C ILE A 58 3.55 -8.10 -26.46
N LEU A 59 2.31 -7.58 -26.38
CA LEU A 59 1.24 -7.94 -27.32
C LEU A 59 1.59 -7.59 -28.77
N ILE A 60 2.20 -6.42 -29.00
CA ILE A 60 2.67 -6.02 -30.34
C ILE A 60 3.77 -6.98 -30.82
N MET A 61 4.73 -7.31 -29.95
CA MET A 61 5.83 -8.23 -30.30
C MET A 61 5.33 -9.66 -30.56
N TYR A 62 4.28 -10.12 -29.88
CA TYR A 62 3.59 -11.36 -30.22
C TYR A 62 2.98 -11.28 -31.62
N ARG A 63 2.29 -10.19 -31.96
CA ARG A 63 1.65 -10.01 -33.27
C ARG A 63 2.65 -9.96 -34.43
N LEU A 64 3.86 -9.47 -34.17
CA LEU A 64 4.96 -9.39 -35.13
C LEU A 64 5.82 -10.65 -35.16
N ASP A 65 5.46 -11.70 -34.43
CA ASP A 65 6.21 -12.96 -34.32
C ASP A 65 7.68 -12.77 -33.85
N ILE A 66 7.96 -11.71 -33.09
CA ILE A 66 9.30 -11.41 -32.56
C ILE A 66 9.58 -12.22 -31.29
N LEU A 67 8.59 -12.36 -30.41
CA LEU A 67 8.73 -13.10 -29.15
C LEU A 67 8.33 -14.57 -29.36
N PRO A 68 9.18 -15.54 -28.98
CA PRO A 68 8.83 -16.94 -29.10
C PRO A 68 7.73 -17.33 -28.10
N MET A 69 6.94 -18.35 -28.42
CA MET A 69 5.90 -18.89 -27.54
C MET A 69 6.25 -20.32 -27.12
N PRO A 70 7.19 -20.51 -26.17
CA PRO A 70 7.74 -21.82 -25.83
C PRO A 70 6.75 -22.72 -25.06
N LEU A 71 5.67 -22.15 -24.52
CA LEU A 71 4.71 -22.85 -23.69
C LEU A 71 3.50 -23.31 -24.51
N ARG A 72 2.75 -24.27 -23.98
CA ARG A 72 1.48 -24.72 -24.56
C ARG A 72 0.35 -24.49 -23.56
N PHE A 73 -0.71 -23.85 -24.02
CA PHE A 73 -1.92 -23.60 -23.26
C PHE A 73 -3.08 -24.34 -23.91
N THR A 74 -3.77 -25.20 -23.17
CA THR A 74 -4.99 -25.85 -23.65
C THR A 74 -6.18 -24.98 -23.28
N SER A 75 -6.81 -24.38 -24.28
CA SER A 75 -8.03 -23.61 -24.11
C SER A 75 -9.14 -24.47 -23.51
N GLN A 76 -9.73 -24.00 -22.41
CA GLN A 76 -10.85 -24.66 -21.73
C GLN A 76 -12.22 -24.19 -22.24
N TYR A 77 -12.26 -23.30 -23.23
CA TYR A 77 -13.51 -22.89 -23.85
C TYR A 77 -14.14 -24.05 -24.62
N VAL A 78 -15.39 -24.39 -24.30
CA VAL A 78 -16.14 -25.48 -24.97
C VAL A 78 -16.18 -25.28 -26.49
N LEU A 79 -16.31 -24.04 -26.95
CA LEU A 79 -16.37 -23.67 -28.37
C LEU A 79 -14.99 -23.60 -29.06
N PHE A 80 -13.89 -23.71 -28.32
CA PHE A 80 -12.53 -23.62 -28.86
C PHE A 80 -11.54 -24.49 -28.06
N PRO A 81 -11.68 -25.83 -28.06
CA PRO A 81 -10.84 -26.73 -27.28
C PRO A 81 -9.52 -27.02 -28.02
N ARG A 82 -8.70 -25.98 -28.25
CA ARG A 82 -7.41 -26.08 -28.94
C ARG A 82 -6.25 -25.91 -27.96
N THR A 83 -5.19 -26.68 -28.17
CA THR A 83 -3.90 -26.41 -27.56
C THR A 83 -3.16 -25.40 -28.42
N ILE A 84 -2.85 -24.24 -27.84
CA ILE A 84 -2.25 -23.10 -28.54
C ILE A 84 -0.88 -22.76 -27.94
N PRO A 85 0.08 -22.30 -28.75
CA PRO A 85 1.33 -21.74 -28.24
C PRO A 85 1.06 -20.54 -27.32
N CYS A 86 1.83 -20.40 -26.25
CA CYS A 86 1.75 -19.29 -25.32
C CYS A 86 3.16 -18.83 -24.90
N GLY A 87 3.35 -17.53 -24.72
CA GLY A 87 4.58 -16.96 -24.17
C GLY A 87 4.35 -16.49 -22.72
N PRO A 88 5.32 -16.63 -21.80
CA PRO A 88 5.20 -16.16 -20.42
C PRO A 88 5.75 -14.73 -20.23
N TRP A 89 5.95 -13.96 -21.31
CA TRP A 89 6.79 -12.76 -21.22
C TRP A 89 6.13 -11.63 -20.44
N ALA A 90 4.82 -11.40 -20.60
CA ALA A 90 4.15 -10.33 -19.87
C ALA A 90 4.12 -10.63 -18.38
N SER A 91 3.87 -11.87 -17.97
CA SER A 91 3.94 -12.30 -16.58
C SER A 91 5.35 -12.20 -16.00
N LEU A 92 6.38 -12.65 -16.72
CA LEU A 92 7.78 -12.58 -16.27
C LEU A 92 8.31 -11.14 -16.14
N PHE A 93 7.93 -10.25 -17.06
CA PHE A 93 8.43 -8.87 -17.06
C PHE A 93 7.55 -7.89 -16.26
N ALA A 94 6.31 -8.25 -15.90
CA ALA A 94 5.42 -7.36 -15.16
C ALA A 94 6.05 -6.84 -13.86
N PHE A 95 6.57 -7.72 -13.00
CA PHE A 95 7.18 -7.31 -11.73
C PHE A 95 8.50 -6.56 -11.90
N PRO A 96 9.51 -7.06 -12.66
CA PRO A 96 10.76 -6.34 -12.87
C PRO A 96 10.56 -4.93 -13.46
N VAL A 97 9.70 -4.79 -14.47
CA VAL A 97 9.40 -3.49 -15.07
C VAL A 97 8.73 -2.57 -14.08
N SER A 98 7.74 -3.06 -13.32
CA SER A 98 7.10 -2.29 -12.25
C SER A 98 8.11 -1.80 -11.21
N LEU A 99 9.02 -2.67 -10.78
CA LEU A 99 10.02 -2.37 -9.75
C LEU A 99 11.04 -1.34 -10.25
N ILE A 100 11.53 -1.50 -11.48
CA ILE A 100 12.44 -0.53 -12.11
C ILE A 100 11.75 0.82 -12.25
N ALA A 101 10.52 0.85 -12.78
CA ALA A 101 9.75 2.08 -12.91
C ALA A 101 9.54 2.77 -11.56
N LEU A 102 9.23 2.00 -10.52
CA LEU A 102 9.06 2.50 -9.16
C LEU A 102 10.36 3.11 -8.62
N LEU A 103 11.50 2.45 -8.80
CA LEU A 103 12.82 2.92 -8.34
C LEU A 103 13.33 4.13 -9.12
N CYS A 104 13.01 4.22 -10.41
CA CYS A 104 13.41 5.34 -11.27
C CYS A 104 12.45 6.54 -11.19
N ALA A 105 11.22 6.36 -10.69
CA ALA A 105 10.22 7.42 -10.64
C ALA A 105 10.65 8.69 -9.88
N PRO A 106 11.40 8.63 -8.76
CA PRO A 106 11.92 9.83 -8.11
C PRO A 106 12.89 10.66 -8.97
N LEU A 107 13.45 10.08 -10.04
CA LEU A 107 14.33 10.77 -10.99
C LEU A 107 13.54 11.55 -12.04
N VAL A 108 12.22 11.32 -12.12
CA VAL A 108 11.34 12.01 -13.08
C VAL A 108 10.87 13.33 -12.44
N PRO A 109 11.24 14.49 -12.99
CA PRO A 109 10.88 15.79 -12.45
C PRO A 109 9.41 16.12 -12.77
N CYS A 110 8.45 15.57 -12.01
CA CYS A 110 7.02 15.69 -12.33
C CYS A 110 6.13 16.37 -11.28
N SER A 111 6.61 16.74 -10.09
CA SER A 111 5.93 17.76 -9.28
C SER A 111 6.86 18.32 -8.20
N SER A 112 6.68 19.60 -7.86
CA SER A 112 7.28 20.18 -6.67
C SER A 112 6.35 19.91 -5.48
N PHE A 113 6.64 18.87 -4.70
CA PHE A 113 6.05 18.66 -3.38
C PHE A 113 7.14 18.91 -2.33
N ASP A 114 7.09 20.09 -1.71
CA ASP A 114 8.15 20.52 -0.80
C ASP A 114 7.90 19.94 0.60
N ILE A 115 8.89 19.21 1.11
CA ILE A 115 8.81 18.59 2.43
C ILE A 115 9.92 19.09 3.35
N PHE A 116 9.59 19.22 4.63
CA PHE A 116 10.59 19.30 5.68
C PHE A 116 10.95 17.88 6.14
N TYR A 117 12.23 17.56 6.05
CA TYR A 117 12.79 16.30 6.55
C TYR A 117 14.03 16.62 7.38
N ASP A 118 13.97 16.34 8.68
CA ASP A 118 14.95 16.79 9.69
C ASP A 118 16.43 16.53 9.30
N VAL A 119 16.76 15.34 8.78
CA VAL A 119 18.13 14.96 8.40
C VAL A 119 18.67 15.77 7.22
N THR A 120 17.80 16.28 6.34
CA THR A 120 18.20 17.11 5.19
C THR A 120 18.03 18.60 5.46
N CYS A 121 17.07 19.01 6.28
CA CYS A 121 16.76 20.42 6.52
C CYS A 121 17.54 21.01 7.71
N ILE A 122 17.93 20.20 8.70
CA ILE A 122 18.75 20.62 9.84
C ILE A 122 20.22 20.31 9.56
N HIS A 123 21.10 21.27 9.81
CA HIS A 123 22.53 21.11 9.55
C HIS A 123 23.16 20.11 10.53
N GLN A 124 23.38 18.87 10.11
CA GLN A 124 23.76 17.77 11.01
C GLN A 124 25.22 17.80 11.52
N THR A 125 26.11 18.56 10.87
CA THR A 125 27.56 18.54 11.15
C THR A 125 28.07 19.74 11.96
N ASP A 126 27.31 20.84 12.02
CA ASP A 126 27.63 22.04 12.80
C ASP A 126 26.75 22.02 14.05
N PRO A 127 27.32 21.90 15.25
CA PRO A 127 26.53 21.74 16.48
C PRO A 127 25.63 22.94 16.75
N VAL A 128 26.07 24.16 16.43
CA VAL A 128 25.31 25.40 16.69
C VAL A 128 24.13 25.51 15.72
N MET A 129 24.37 25.24 14.43
CA MET A 129 23.28 25.24 13.45
C MET A 129 22.30 24.08 13.67
N ARG A 130 22.80 22.91 14.09
CA ARG A 130 21.96 21.76 14.45
C ARG A 130 21.04 22.11 15.60
N GLU A 131 21.59 22.68 16.66
CA GLU A 131 20.84 23.11 17.84
C GLU A 131 19.78 24.15 17.49
N ARG A 132 20.15 25.18 16.72
CA ARG A 132 19.20 26.18 16.20
C ARG A 132 18.08 25.55 15.36
N GLY A 133 18.41 24.58 14.53
CA GLY A 133 17.42 23.85 13.72
C GLY A 133 16.47 23.00 14.57
N ILE A 134 17.00 22.31 15.59
CA ILE A 134 16.19 21.49 16.51
C ILE A 134 15.21 22.38 17.31
N TYR A 135 15.68 23.49 17.90
CA TYR A 135 14.76 24.39 18.61
C TYR A 135 13.85 25.19 17.69
N GLY A 136 14.20 25.29 16.40
CA GLY A 136 13.36 25.86 15.35
C GLY A 136 12.18 24.97 14.92
N ILE A 137 12.10 23.71 15.38
CA ILE A 137 11.05 22.75 14.98
C ILE A 137 9.65 23.31 15.19
N GLY A 138 9.38 24.00 16.31
CA GLY A 138 8.08 24.63 16.53
C GLY A 138 7.70 25.61 15.41
N GLY A 139 8.67 26.40 14.91
CA GLY A 139 8.46 27.30 13.78
C GLY A 139 8.20 26.55 12.46
N TYR A 140 8.91 25.45 12.22
CA TYR A 140 8.67 24.60 11.04
C TYR A 140 7.26 23.97 11.07
N LEU A 141 6.79 23.51 12.23
CA LEU A 141 5.44 22.98 12.39
C LEU A 141 4.37 24.04 12.08
N THR A 142 4.57 25.29 12.51
CA THR A 142 3.64 26.40 12.26
C THR A 142 3.48 26.73 10.77
N VAL A 143 4.55 26.63 9.97
CA VAL A 143 4.50 26.97 8.53
C VAL A 143 4.20 25.77 7.63
N SER A 144 3.97 24.59 8.21
CA SER A 144 3.66 23.35 7.49
C SER A 144 2.17 23.19 7.22
N LYS A 145 1.79 22.93 5.96
CA LYS A 145 0.38 22.68 5.60
C LYS A 145 -0.14 21.31 6.09
N GLU A 146 0.75 20.34 6.26
CA GLU A 146 0.42 18.97 6.69
C GLU A 146 1.48 18.45 7.67
N LEU A 147 1.07 17.73 8.70
CA LEU A 147 1.97 16.85 9.47
C LEU A 147 1.82 15.43 8.94
N ARG A 148 2.89 14.91 8.32
CA ARG A 148 2.93 13.55 7.80
C ARG A 148 3.75 12.67 8.72
N ILE A 149 3.10 11.68 9.32
CA ILE A 149 3.73 10.78 10.29
C ILE A 149 4.07 9.46 9.61
N LEU A 150 5.35 9.18 9.47
CA LEU A 150 5.85 7.85 9.09
C LEU A 150 5.78 6.94 10.32
N TRP A 151 4.60 6.38 10.53
CA TRP A 151 4.26 5.67 11.75
C TRP A 151 4.86 4.27 11.79
N SER A 152 5.47 3.96 12.91
CA SER A 152 5.92 2.62 13.28
C SER A 152 5.71 2.44 14.79
N VAL A 153 5.81 1.20 15.27
CA VAL A 153 5.63 0.86 16.69
C VAL A 153 6.38 1.78 17.67
N PRO A 154 7.70 2.05 17.50
CA PRO A 154 8.43 2.91 18.43
C PRO A 154 8.17 4.41 18.25
N TYR A 155 7.32 4.84 17.33
CA TYR A 155 7.07 6.26 17.12
C TYR A 155 6.37 6.90 18.34
N LEU A 156 5.29 6.27 18.82
CA LEU A 156 4.49 6.77 19.95
C LEU A 156 5.16 6.51 21.32
N THR A 157 6.40 6.00 21.35
CA THR A 157 7.19 5.84 22.59
C THR A 157 8.29 6.89 22.72
N ARG A 158 8.43 7.79 21.74
CA ARG A 158 9.49 8.80 21.65
C ARG A 158 8.94 10.18 22.00
N LEU A 159 9.60 10.85 22.93
CA LEU A 159 9.17 12.17 23.41
C LEU A 159 9.08 13.20 22.29
N TRP A 160 10.12 13.30 21.45
CA TRP A 160 10.16 14.22 20.31
C TRP A 160 9.01 13.98 19.31
N CYS A 161 8.67 12.73 19.02
CA CYS A 161 7.60 12.41 18.07
C CYS A 161 6.21 12.84 18.59
N ILE A 162 5.95 12.66 19.90
CA ILE A 162 4.70 13.11 20.53
C ILE A 162 4.68 14.64 20.64
N PHE A 163 5.82 15.25 20.96
CA PHE A 163 5.99 16.70 20.97
C PHE A 163 5.69 17.33 19.62
N GLU A 164 6.19 16.77 18.52
CA GLU A 164 5.93 17.26 17.16
C GLU A 164 4.44 17.16 16.81
N LEU A 165 3.80 16.06 17.17
CA LEU A 165 2.37 15.83 16.95
C LEU A 165 1.50 16.83 17.72
N ALA A 166 1.76 16.98 19.02
CA ALA A 166 1.04 17.94 19.87
C ALA A 166 1.34 19.40 19.48
N GLY A 167 2.61 19.72 19.21
CA GLY A 167 3.04 21.03 18.76
C GLY A 167 2.40 21.43 17.43
N TYR A 168 2.30 20.50 16.48
CA TYR A 168 1.60 20.74 15.22
C TYR A 168 0.12 21.03 15.45
N ARG A 169 -0.58 20.23 16.26
CA ARG A 169 -2.01 20.44 16.54
C ARG A 169 -2.24 21.74 17.31
N LYS A 170 -1.31 22.16 18.17
CA LYS A 170 -1.36 23.45 18.85
C LYS A 170 -1.17 24.62 17.89
N ALA A 171 -0.19 24.53 16.99
CA ALA A 171 0.11 25.57 16.00
C ALA A 171 -0.93 25.62 14.86
N ASN A 172 -1.51 24.48 14.51
CA ASN A 172 -2.47 24.28 13.44
C ASN A 172 -3.68 23.47 13.96
N PRO A 173 -4.63 24.10 14.68
CA PRO A 173 -5.79 23.40 15.25
C PRO A 173 -6.59 22.59 14.23
N GLU A 174 -6.76 23.12 13.01
CA GLU A 174 -7.41 22.44 11.88
C GLU A 174 -6.40 21.87 10.87
N GLY A 175 -5.12 21.85 11.23
CA GLY A 175 -4.05 21.31 10.40
C GLY A 175 -4.30 19.84 10.05
N LYS A 176 -3.86 19.45 8.85
CA LYS A 176 -4.05 18.09 8.37
C LYS A 176 -2.97 17.19 8.92
N ILE A 177 -3.35 16.13 9.62
CA ILE A 177 -2.44 15.09 10.10
C ILE A 177 -2.66 13.83 9.28
N VAL A 178 -1.61 13.34 8.65
CA VAL A 178 -1.64 12.13 7.81
C VAL A 178 -0.77 11.05 8.44
N PHE A 179 -1.41 10.00 8.92
CA PHE A 179 -0.73 8.79 9.38
C PHE A 179 -0.40 7.88 8.22
N GLN A 180 0.87 7.57 8.07
CA GLN A 180 1.39 6.65 7.07
C GLN A 180 2.17 5.53 7.77
N PRO A 181 1.52 4.39 8.06
CA PRO A 181 2.21 3.30 8.73
C PRO A 181 3.17 2.63 7.77
N VAL A 182 4.45 2.78 8.08
CA VAL A 182 5.59 2.24 7.31
C VAL A 182 5.48 0.72 7.12
N MET A 183 4.79 0.05 8.05
CA MET A 183 4.54 -1.38 8.02
C MET A 183 3.62 -1.79 6.87
N VAL A 184 2.58 -1.00 6.55
CA VAL A 184 1.59 -1.37 5.53
C VAL A 184 2.25 -1.52 4.17
N GLU A 185 3.08 -0.56 3.76
CA GLU A 185 3.79 -0.65 2.48
C GLU A 185 4.81 -1.78 2.44
N ARG A 186 5.51 -2.06 3.56
CA ARG A 186 6.41 -3.21 3.66
C ARG A 186 5.65 -4.53 3.48
N HIS A 187 4.55 -4.70 4.20
CA HIS A 187 3.72 -5.90 4.12
C HIS A 187 3.12 -6.07 2.73
N PHE A 188 2.67 -4.96 2.14
CA PHE A 188 2.20 -4.95 0.77
C PHE A 188 3.29 -5.36 -0.23
N PHE A 189 4.51 -4.84 -0.08
CA PHE A 189 5.64 -5.22 -0.95
C PHE A 189 5.94 -6.72 -0.87
N VAL A 190 5.96 -7.30 0.34
CA VAL A 190 6.11 -8.75 0.54
C VAL A 190 4.98 -9.51 -0.15
N LEU A 191 3.73 -9.09 0.03
CA LEU A 191 2.58 -9.70 -0.61
C LEU A 191 2.68 -9.64 -2.13
N TRP A 192 3.12 -8.52 -2.69
CA TRP A 192 3.30 -8.33 -4.13
C TRP A 192 4.38 -9.27 -4.71
N VAL A 193 5.52 -9.41 -4.02
CA VAL A 193 6.57 -10.39 -4.38
C VAL A 193 6.02 -11.81 -4.30
N CYS A 194 5.30 -12.17 -3.23
CA CYS A 194 4.67 -13.49 -3.11
C CYS A 194 3.71 -13.75 -4.27
N MET A 195 2.83 -12.79 -4.61
CA MET A 195 1.88 -12.92 -5.73
C MET A 195 2.60 -13.09 -7.08
N TYR A 196 3.74 -12.43 -7.27
CA TYR A 196 4.59 -12.65 -8.44
C TYR A 196 5.14 -14.08 -8.48
N LEU A 197 5.73 -14.56 -7.39
CA LEU A 197 6.24 -15.94 -7.29
C LEU A 197 5.15 -16.98 -7.52
N VAL A 198 3.96 -16.79 -6.93
CA VAL A 198 2.81 -17.67 -7.15
C VAL A 198 2.43 -17.71 -8.62
N THR A 199 2.43 -16.56 -9.30
CA THR A 199 2.12 -16.46 -10.72
C THR A 199 3.16 -17.21 -11.57
N CYS A 200 4.46 -17.05 -11.28
CA CYS A 200 5.51 -17.79 -11.96
C CYS A 200 5.40 -19.32 -11.75
N ILE A 201 5.15 -19.76 -10.51
CA ILE A 201 4.93 -21.17 -10.19
C ILE A 201 3.70 -21.70 -10.93
N PHE A 202 2.61 -20.93 -10.94
CA PHE A 202 1.39 -21.29 -11.64
C PHE A 202 1.63 -21.50 -13.14
N GLN A 203 2.34 -20.57 -13.78
CA GLN A 203 2.70 -20.69 -15.20
C GLN A 203 3.54 -21.95 -15.46
N PHE A 204 4.57 -22.18 -14.65
CA PHE A 204 5.45 -23.33 -14.78
C PHE A 204 4.73 -24.67 -14.56
N LEU A 205 3.80 -24.76 -13.61
CA LEU A 205 3.05 -25.98 -13.36
C LEU A 205 2.01 -26.24 -14.46
N ASN A 206 1.37 -25.18 -14.99
CA ASN A 206 0.33 -25.32 -15.99
C ASN A 206 0.85 -25.76 -17.37
N THR A 207 2.16 -25.66 -17.63
CA THR A 207 2.77 -26.14 -18.89
C THR A 207 2.82 -27.66 -18.99
N GLY A 208 2.60 -28.39 -17.89
CA GLY A 208 2.73 -29.85 -17.82
C GLY A 208 1.52 -30.66 -18.30
N SER A 209 0.46 -30.06 -18.84
CA SER A 209 -0.78 -30.71 -19.36
C SER A 209 -1.63 -31.54 -18.37
N ALA A 210 -1.17 -31.76 -17.13
CA ALA A 210 -1.92 -32.51 -16.14
C ALA A 210 -3.11 -31.68 -15.61
N ARG A 211 -4.34 -32.19 -15.75
CA ARG A 211 -5.59 -31.59 -15.23
C ARG A 211 -5.53 -31.27 -13.72
N GLY A 212 -4.60 -31.86 -12.96
CA GLY A 212 -4.37 -31.58 -11.53
C GLY A 212 -3.35 -30.48 -11.22
N ALA A 213 -2.54 -30.04 -12.18
CA ALA A 213 -1.48 -29.04 -11.96
C ALA A 213 -2.04 -27.71 -11.45
N PHE A 214 -3.26 -27.37 -11.85
CA PHE A 214 -3.98 -26.18 -11.41
C PHE A 214 -4.28 -26.17 -9.90
N LEU A 215 -4.81 -27.28 -9.37
CA LEU A 215 -5.12 -27.40 -7.94
C LEU A 215 -3.83 -27.38 -7.12
N ILE A 216 -2.79 -28.07 -7.59
CA ILE A 216 -1.47 -28.06 -6.95
C ILE A 216 -0.90 -26.64 -6.92
N ALA A 217 -0.95 -25.91 -8.05
CA ALA A 217 -0.49 -24.53 -8.12
C ALA A 217 -1.28 -23.60 -7.20
N ALA A 218 -2.60 -23.78 -7.09
CA ALA A 218 -3.43 -23.02 -6.17
C ALA A 218 -3.04 -23.29 -4.70
N VAL A 219 -2.87 -24.56 -4.33
CA VAL A 219 -2.47 -24.98 -2.98
C VAL A 219 -1.07 -24.44 -2.63
N VAL A 220 -0.08 -24.69 -3.49
CA VAL A 220 1.31 -24.19 -3.31
C VAL A 220 1.32 -22.66 -3.24
N GLY A 221 0.55 -22.01 -4.12
CA GLY A 221 0.42 -20.57 -4.14
C GLY A 221 -0.12 -20.02 -2.83
N CYS A 222 -1.12 -20.66 -2.24
CA CYS A 222 -1.70 -20.23 -0.97
C CYS A 222 -0.76 -20.44 0.21
N PHE A 223 0.03 -21.52 0.22
CA PHE A 223 1.08 -21.70 1.23
C PHE A 223 2.13 -20.57 1.17
N ALA A 224 2.48 -20.09 -0.04
CA ALA A 224 3.40 -18.97 -0.22
C ALA A 224 2.86 -17.64 0.32
N LEU A 225 1.54 -17.50 0.51
CA LEU A 225 0.91 -16.29 1.06
C LEU A 225 0.87 -16.27 2.59
N ILE A 226 0.96 -17.42 3.27
CA ILE A 226 0.85 -17.51 4.74
C ILE A 226 1.83 -16.57 5.46
N PRO A 227 3.13 -16.48 5.09
CA PRO A 227 4.05 -15.55 5.74
C PRO A 227 3.62 -14.09 5.56
N GLY A 228 3.14 -13.71 4.36
CA GLY A 228 2.64 -12.36 4.10
C GLY A 228 1.41 -12.03 4.94
N ILE A 229 0.46 -12.98 5.06
CA ILE A 229 -0.74 -12.83 5.89
C ILE A 229 -0.37 -12.73 7.38
N HIS A 230 0.57 -13.55 7.85
CA HIS A 230 1.08 -13.49 9.22
C HIS A 230 1.63 -12.11 9.55
N GLU A 231 2.48 -11.59 8.67
CA GLU A 231 3.13 -10.30 8.84
C GLU A 231 2.11 -9.15 8.82
N ILE A 232 1.10 -9.17 7.94
CA ILE A 232 0.00 -8.17 7.94
C ILE A 232 -0.75 -8.20 9.28
N ARG A 233 -1.13 -9.40 9.75
CA ARG A 233 -1.87 -9.58 11.01
C ARG A 233 -1.08 -9.06 12.21
N ARG A 234 0.21 -9.41 12.27
CA ARG A 234 1.12 -8.93 13.30
C ARG A 234 1.30 -7.42 13.26
N GLY A 235 1.42 -6.83 12.06
CA GLY A 235 1.48 -5.38 11.89
C GLY A 235 0.26 -4.67 12.50
N PHE A 236 -0.95 -5.18 12.27
CA PHE A 236 -2.16 -4.63 12.90
C PHE A 236 -2.19 -4.82 14.41
N GLN A 237 -1.67 -5.94 14.93
CA GLN A 237 -1.58 -6.16 16.38
C GLN A 237 -0.64 -5.15 17.04
N GLU A 238 0.54 -4.98 16.46
CA GLU A 238 1.57 -4.05 16.90
C GLU A 238 1.07 -2.59 16.87
N GLN A 239 0.29 -2.25 15.85
CA GLN A 239 -0.38 -0.96 15.68
C GLN A 239 -1.39 -0.68 16.79
N GLU A 240 -2.28 -1.65 17.07
CA GLU A 240 -3.29 -1.55 18.13
C GLU A 240 -2.64 -1.46 19.52
N HIS A 241 -1.61 -2.27 19.78
CA HIS A 241 -0.86 -2.22 21.03
C HIS A 241 -0.18 -0.86 21.24
N SER A 242 0.38 -0.26 20.19
CA SER A 242 0.98 1.09 20.26
C SER A 242 -0.05 2.16 20.66
N LEU A 243 -1.28 2.08 20.14
CA LEU A 243 -2.39 2.98 20.52
C LEU A 243 -2.90 2.73 21.94
N GLN A 244 -2.94 1.46 22.37
CA GLN A 244 -3.31 1.10 23.75
C GLN A 244 -2.29 1.66 24.75
N ASN A 245 -1.00 1.62 24.42
CA ASN A 245 0.05 2.19 25.26
C ASN A 245 -0.09 3.71 25.47
N MET A 246 -0.71 4.44 24.53
CA MET A 246 -0.99 5.88 24.72
C MET A 246 -1.95 6.14 25.89
N ALA A 247 -2.83 5.20 26.24
CA ALA A 247 -3.73 5.36 27.39
C ALA A 247 -2.94 5.43 28.71
N ASN A 248 -1.77 4.79 28.76
CA ASN A 248 -0.85 4.79 29.89
C ASN A 248 0.35 5.71 29.65
N PHE A 249 0.28 6.64 28.69
CA PHE A 249 1.37 7.54 28.37
C PHE A 249 1.79 8.34 29.59
N ASP A 250 3.09 8.42 29.88
CA ASP A 250 3.62 9.20 30.99
C ASP A 250 4.83 10.00 30.51
N LEU A 251 4.78 11.32 30.69
CA LEU A 251 5.83 12.25 30.26
C LEU A 251 7.16 12.00 31.00
N GLU A 252 7.13 11.43 32.19
CA GLU A 252 8.34 11.13 32.95
C GLU A 252 9.01 9.83 32.47
N LEU A 253 8.21 8.85 32.03
CA LEU A 253 8.67 7.53 31.62
C LEU A 253 8.99 7.40 30.12
N VAL A 254 8.55 8.35 29.30
CA VAL A 254 8.78 8.33 27.85
C VAL A 254 10.27 8.42 27.51
N SER A 255 10.68 7.68 26.47
CA SER A 255 12.08 7.62 26.05
C SER A 255 12.53 8.96 25.44
N CYS A 256 13.60 9.52 26.01
CA CYS A 256 14.34 10.65 25.46
C CYS A 256 15.83 10.31 25.42
N SER A 257 16.53 10.73 24.36
CA SER A 257 17.97 10.49 24.21
C SER A 257 18.85 11.45 25.02
N SER A 258 18.29 12.56 25.50
CA SER A 258 19.01 13.64 26.13
C SER A 258 18.15 14.26 27.24
N ASP A 259 18.70 14.37 28.44
CA ASP A 259 18.03 15.06 29.57
C ASP A 259 17.86 16.55 29.30
N PHE A 260 18.75 17.13 28.50
CA PHE A 260 18.60 18.49 28.02
C PHE A 260 17.32 18.62 27.17
N ASP A 261 17.17 17.77 26.16
CA ASP A 261 15.99 17.77 25.28
C ASP A 261 14.71 17.54 26.09
N LYS A 262 14.76 16.64 27.07
CA LYS A 262 13.63 16.37 27.97
C LYS A 262 13.21 17.64 28.71
N ARG A 263 14.15 18.38 29.31
CA ARG A 263 13.87 19.64 30.00
C ARG A 263 13.30 20.70 29.05
N PHE A 264 13.88 20.84 27.86
CA PHE A 264 13.39 21.77 26.84
C PHE A 264 11.94 21.45 26.44
N ILE A 265 11.66 20.18 26.11
CA ILE A 265 10.33 19.74 25.69
C ILE A 265 9.33 19.91 26.84
N VAL A 266 9.67 19.51 28.06
CA VAL A 266 8.80 19.66 29.25
C VAL A 266 8.45 21.13 29.49
N ALA A 267 9.41 22.04 29.34
CA ALA A 267 9.16 23.48 29.46
C ALA A 267 8.22 23.98 28.35
N ALA A 268 8.45 23.58 27.09
CA ALA A 268 7.62 23.97 25.97
C ALA A 268 6.18 23.43 26.08
N VAL A 269 5.99 22.15 26.44
CA VAL A 269 4.64 21.58 26.60
C VAL A 269 3.92 22.19 27.80
N SER A 270 4.63 22.50 28.89
CA SER A 270 4.04 23.19 30.04
C SER A 270 3.57 24.59 29.65
N GLN A 271 4.32 25.29 28.79
CA GLN A 271 3.89 26.59 28.26
C GLN A 271 2.67 26.46 27.34
N TRP A 272 2.59 25.43 26.49
CA TRP A 272 1.50 25.27 25.53
C TRP A 272 0.19 24.73 26.13
N TYR A 273 0.29 23.85 27.12
CA TYR A 273 -0.82 23.12 27.74
C TYR A 273 -1.09 23.53 29.20
N GLY A 274 -0.29 24.45 29.75
CA GLY A 274 -0.40 24.94 31.13
C GLY A 274 0.40 24.13 32.14
N SER A 275 0.52 22.81 31.95
CA SER A 275 1.36 21.93 32.79
C SER A 275 1.73 20.62 32.07
N ALA A 276 2.74 19.93 32.61
CA ALA A 276 3.10 18.57 32.20
C ALA A 276 1.93 17.56 32.34
N ASP A 277 1.13 17.71 33.40
CA ASP A 277 -0.04 16.86 33.63
C ASP A 277 -1.15 17.11 32.61
N ALA A 278 -1.43 18.38 32.30
CA ALA A 278 -2.40 18.74 31.27
C ALA A 278 -1.98 18.22 29.88
N PHE A 279 -0.68 18.29 29.57
CA PHE A 279 -0.13 17.66 28.37
C PHE A 279 -0.34 16.14 28.37
N THR A 280 -0.03 15.46 29.48
CA THR A 280 -0.22 14.01 29.61
C THR A 280 -1.68 13.61 29.45
N GLN A 281 -2.62 14.37 30.04
CA GLN A 281 -4.06 14.16 29.86
C GLN A 281 -4.50 14.39 28.41
N TYR A 282 -3.97 15.42 27.74
CA TYR A 282 -4.22 15.66 26.33
C TYR A 282 -3.76 14.49 25.45
N VAL A 283 -2.57 13.93 25.70
CA VAL A 283 -2.04 12.78 24.96
C VAL A 283 -2.88 11.52 25.21
N ARG A 284 -3.28 11.26 26.46
CA ARG A 284 -4.08 10.09 26.84
C ARG A 284 -5.53 10.14 26.33
N GLY A 285 -6.11 11.33 26.20
CA GLY A 285 -7.49 11.54 25.78
C GLY A 285 -7.59 12.04 24.33
N PRO A 286 -7.80 13.36 24.11
CA PRO A 286 -8.12 13.91 22.79
C PRO A 286 -7.20 13.46 21.65
N LEU A 287 -5.89 13.46 21.88
CA LEU A 287 -4.94 13.08 20.85
C LEU A 287 -5.06 11.59 20.51
N ARG A 288 -5.10 10.73 21.53
CA ARG A 288 -5.28 9.29 21.36
C ARG A 288 -6.58 8.98 20.62
N ASP A 289 -7.68 9.64 20.97
CA ASP A 289 -8.99 9.40 20.34
C ASP A 289 -8.97 9.78 18.86
N GLU A 290 -8.32 10.91 18.51
CA GLU A 290 -8.05 11.29 17.13
C GLU A 290 -7.25 10.20 16.40
N LEU A 291 -6.19 9.67 17.01
CA LEU A 291 -5.34 8.64 16.40
C LEU A 291 -6.10 7.32 16.22
N VAL A 292 -6.87 6.91 17.22
CA VAL A 292 -7.71 5.70 17.15
C VAL A 292 -8.70 5.81 15.98
N GLN A 293 -9.31 6.98 15.77
CA GLN A 293 -10.19 7.20 14.63
C GLN A 293 -9.45 7.09 13.29
N VAL A 294 -8.31 7.77 13.15
CA VAL A 294 -7.51 7.71 11.91
C VAL A 294 -7.09 6.27 11.60
N VAL A 295 -6.77 5.49 12.63
CA VAL A 295 -6.40 4.08 12.50
C VAL A 295 -7.59 3.19 12.22
N ALA A 296 -8.75 3.45 12.82
CA ALA A 296 -10.01 2.79 12.49
C ALA A 296 -10.36 2.93 11.00
N GLU A 297 -10.10 4.10 10.42
CA GLU A 297 -10.38 4.41 9.02
C GLU A 297 -9.31 3.91 8.05
N MET A 298 -8.15 3.49 8.56
CA MET A 298 -7.05 2.99 7.74
C MET A 298 -7.42 1.67 7.06
N GLN A 299 -7.57 1.74 5.74
CA GLN A 299 -7.87 0.60 4.89
C GLN A 299 -6.74 0.37 3.88
N ALA A 300 -6.70 -0.82 3.30
CA ALA A 300 -5.79 -1.10 2.18
C ALA A 300 -6.11 -0.14 1.02
N PRO A 301 -5.18 0.73 0.62
CA PRO A 301 -5.43 1.66 -0.48
C PRO A 301 -5.72 0.89 -1.78
N LEU A 302 -6.75 1.32 -2.51
CA LEU A 302 -7.11 0.72 -3.82
C LEU A 302 -5.90 0.68 -4.77
N SER A 303 -5.06 1.72 -4.74
CA SER A 303 -3.82 1.81 -5.52
C SER A 303 -2.88 0.64 -5.28
N TYR A 304 -2.78 0.17 -4.04
CA TYR A 304 -1.93 -0.96 -3.70
C TYR A 304 -2.56 -2.25 -4.22
N CYS A 305 -3.88 -2.45 -4.07
CA CYS A 305 -4.54 -3.61 -4.66
C CYS A 305 -4.32 -3.72 -6.18
N LEU A 306 -4.36 -2.59 -6.91
CA LEU A 306 -4.07 -2.56 -8.35
C LEU A 306 -2.62 -2.95 -8.66
N LEU A 307 -1.65 -2.49 -7.87
CA LEU A 307 -0.25 -2.87 -8.05
C LEU A 307 -0.04 -4.37 -7.75
N ALA A 308 -0.68 -4.92 -6.71
CA ALA A 308 -0.60 -6.33 -6.38
C ALA A 308 -1.23 -7.24 -7.45
N TYR A 309 -2.13 -6.69 -8.26
CA TYR A 309 -2.74 -7.37 -9.39
C TYR A 309 -1.80 -7.44 -10.62
N SER A 310 -0.72 -6.66 -10.68
CA SER A 310 0.14 -6.59 -11.87
C SER A 310 0.71 -7.93 -12.35
N PRO A 311 1.11 -8.90 -11.50
CA PRO A 311 1.56 -10.21 -11.98
C PRO A 311 0.44 -11.01 -12.66
N ILE A 312 -0.79 -10.93 -12.11
CA ILE A 312 -1.97 -11.57 -12.68
C ILE A 312 -2.32 -10.92 -14.02
N ALA A 313 -2.27 -9.59 -14.10
CA ALA A 313 -2.47 -8.85 -15.34
C ALA A 313 -1.52 -9.35 -16.45
N GLY A 314 -0.22 -9.51 -16.14
CA GLY A 314 0.76 -10.05 -17.07
C GLY A 314 0.38 -11.44 -17.59
N THR A 315 -0.07 -12.34 -16.71
CA THR A 315 -0.57 -13.67 -17.11
C THR A 315 -1.79 -13.58 -18.04
N LEU A 316 -2.72 -12.68 -17.76
CA LEU A 316 -3.92 -12.54 -18.60
C LEU A 316 -3.58 -11.95 -19.97
N VAL A 317 -2.58 -11.06 -20.05
CA VAL A 317 -2.05 -10.53 -21.30
C VAL A 317 -1.39 -11.64 -22.13
N ASP A 318 -0.61 -12.51 -21.49
CA ASP A 318 0.01 -13.68 -22.15
C ASP A 318 -1.06 -14.61 -22.77
N VAL A 319 -2.11 -14.92 -22.00
CA VAL A 319 -3.24 -15.75 -22.48
C VAL A 319 -4.03 -15.05 -23.59
N LEU A 320 -4.28 -13.74 -23.46
CA LEU A 320 -4.96 -12.95 -24.48
C LEU A 320 -4.18 -12.95 -25.80
N GLY A 321 -2.85 -12.75 -25.74
CA GLY A 321 -1.97 -12.81 -26.90
C GLY A 321 -2.01 -14.17 -27.59
N ALA A 322 -1.97 -15.25 -26.80
CA ALA A 322 -2.08 -16.62 -27.32
C ALA A 322 -3.42 -16.86 -28.05
N LEU A 323 -4.55 -16.47 -27.43
CA LEU A 323 -5.88 -16.59 -28.05
C LEU A 323 -5.99 -15.77 -29.33
N TRP A 324 -5.44 -14.55 -29.33
CA TRP A 324 -5.45 -13.68 -30.50
C TRP A 324 -4.68 -14.29 -31.68
N LEU A 325 -3.45 -14.76 -31.46
CA LEU A 325 -2.65 -15.39 -32.52
C LEU A 325 -3.24 -16.70 -33.01
N ALA A 326 -3.93 -17.45 -32.14
CA ALA A 326 -4.61 -18.68 -32.53
C ALA A 326 -5.89 -18.45 -33.37
N GLY A 327 -6.27 -17.19 -33.61
CA GLY A 327 -7.49 -16.85 -34.33
C GLY A 327 -8.76 -17.22 -33.56
N ALA A 328 -8.75 -17.05 -32.24
CA ALA A 328 -9.94 -17.29 -31.43
C ALA A 328 -11.11 -16.40 -31.91
N PRO A 329 -12.35 -16.94 -31.99
CA PRO A 329 -13.53 -16.16 -32.34
C PRO A 329 -13.71 -14.92 -31.46
N SER A 330 -14.27 -13.85 -32.04
CA SER A 330 -14.47 -12.58 -31.34
C SER A 330 -15.33 -12.71 -30.08
N GLU A 331 -16.27 -13.66 -30.06
CA GLU A 331 -17.09 -13.96 -28.89
C GLU A 331 -16.26 -14.51 -27.73
N ILE A 332 -15.25 -15.33 -28.02
CA ILE A 332 -14.33 -15.87 -27.00
C ILE A 332 -13.42 -14.78 -26.48
N MET A 333 -12.90 -13.93 -27.37
CA MET A 333 -12.08 -12.77 -26.98
C MET A 333 -12.88 -11.83 -26.08
N LEU A 334 -14.13 -11.51 -26.43
CA LEU A 334 -15.02 -10.69 -25.62
C LEU A 334 -15.32 -11.35 -24.27
N ALA A 335 -15.64 -12.64 -24.26
CA ALA A 335 -15.87 -13.40 -23.03
C ALA A 335 -14.62 -13.42 -22.12
N PHE A 336 -13.42 -13.50 -22.69
CA PHE A 336 -12.17 -13.41 -21.93
C PHE A 336 -11.96 -12.03 -21.33
N VAL A 337 -12.15 -10.95 -22.10
CA VAL A 337 -11.97 -9.58 -21.59
C VAL A 337 -12.97 -9.28 -20.47
N LEU A 338 -14.26 -9.57 -20.68
CA LEU A 338 -15.30 -9.34 -19.66
C LEU A 338 -15.14 -10.28 -18.46
N GLY A 339 -15.00 -11.57 -18.75
CA GLY A 339 -15.07 -12.65 -17.77
C GLY A 339 -13.78 -12.94 -17.03
N GLN A 340 -12.61 -12.63 -17.61
CA GLN A 340 -11.32 -12.76 -16.94
C GLN A 340 -10.66 -11.43 -16.66
N VAL A 341 -10.49 -10.54 -17.63
CA VAL A 341 -9.71 -9.30 -17.40
C VAL A 341 -10.43 -8.37 -16.43
N LEU A 342 -11.60 -7.86 -16.79
CA LEU A 342 -12.33 -6.90 -15.95
C LEU A 342 -12.77 -7.51 -14.62
N SER A 343 -13.33 -8.71 -14.67
CA SER A 343 -13.83 -9.39 -13.47
C SER A 343 -12.71 -9.75 -12.48
N SER A 344 -11.50 -10.08 -12.94
CA SER A 344 -10.39 -10.43 -12.05
C SER A 344 -9.78 -9.22 -11.38
N VAL A 345 -9.64 -8.08 -12.08
CA VAL A 345 -9.21 -6.83 -11.44
C VAL A 345 -10.12 -6.51 -10.26
N LEU A 346 -11.44 -6.51 -10.48
CA LEU A 346 -12.42 -6.18 -9.45
C LEU A 346 -12.45 -7.23 -8.33
N LEU A 347 -12.54 -8.51 -8.66
CA LEU A 347 -12.63 -9.58 -7.67
C LEU A 347 -11.35 -9.70 -6.84
N THR A 348 -10.17 -9.68 -7.44
CA THR A 348 -8.90 -9.75 -6.72
C THR A 348 -8.72 -8.53 -5.83
N THR A 349 -9.12 -7.34 -6.29
CA THR A 349 -9.09 -6.13 -5.45
C THR A 349 -10.02 -6.25 -4.24
N ALA A 350 -11.24 -6.78 -4.42
CA ALA A 350 -12.16 -7.07 -3.32
C ALA A 350 -11.61 -8.13 -2.35
N GLN A 351 -11.04 -9.22 -2.89
CA GLN A 351 -10.42 -10.28 -2.10
C GLN A 351 -9.25 -9.76 -1.26
N LEU A 352 -8.35 -8.95 -1.83
CA LEU A 352 -7.25 -8.34 -1.12
C LEU A 352 -7.77 -7.44 0.00
N LYS A 353 -8.77 -6.59 -0.27
CA LYS A 353 -9.37 -5.76 0.78
C LYS A 353 -9.99 -6.61 1.90
N LEU A 354 -10.73 -7.66 1.57
CA LEU A 354 -11.26 -8.62 2.54
C LEU A 354 -10.16 -9.30 3.35
N LEU A 355 -9.03 -9.63 2.74
CA LEU A 355 -7.87 -10.18 3.43
C LEU A 355 -7.32 -9.21 4.49
N PHE A 356 -7.15 -7.92 4.15
CA PHE A 356 -6.71 -6.92 5.13
C PHE A 356 -7.73 -6.75 6.26
N MET A 357 -9.04 -6.79 5.96
CA MET A 357 -10.09 -6.74 6.98
C MET A 357 -10.08 -7.96 7.91
N LEU A 358 -9.91 -9.18 7.36
CA LEU A 358 -9.77 -10.41 8.14
C LEU A 358 -8.50 -10.39 9.00
N ALA A 359 -7.36 -10.01 8.42
CA ALA A 359 -6.10 -9.91 9.13
C ALA A 359 -6.19 -8.90 10.29
N ARG A 360 -6.88 -7.77 10.09
CA ARG A 360 -7.15 -6.79 11.15
C ARG A 360 -8.09 -7.35 12.22
N HIS A 361 -9.21 -7.96 11.82
CA HIS A 361 -10.20 -8.51 12.77
C HIS A 361 -9.59 -9.60 13.67
N TYR A 362 -8.70 -10.42 13.10
CA TYR A 362 -7.97 -11.46 13.82
C TYR A 362 -6.56 -11.04 14.23
N ALA A 363 -6.26 -9.74 14.32
CA ALA A 363 -4.94 -9.24 14.71
C ALA A 363 -4.57 -9.66 16.14
N GLN A 364 -5.50 -9.55 17.07
CA GLN A 364 -5.26 -9.92 18.47
C GLN A 364 -5.15 -11.45 18.61
N PRO A 365 -4.07 -11.96 19.23
CA PRO A 365 -3.91 -13.40 19.45
C PRO A 365 -4.98 -13.86 20.43
N ARG A 366 -5.80 -14.83 20.03
CA ARG A 366 -6.81 -15.43 20.92
C ARG A 366 -6.21 -16.44 21.90
N PHE A 367 -4.94 -16.80 21.70
CA PHE A 367 -4.25 -17.83 22.46
C PHE A 367 -2.91 -17.29 22.96
N ALA A 368 -2.53 -17.67 24.18
CA ALA A 368 -1.30 -17.18 24.82
C ALA A 368 0.00 -17.73 24.18
N SER A 369 -0.06 -18.86 23.47
CA SER A 369 1.14 -19.49 22.94
C SER A 369 1.47 -19.05 21.52
N ARG A 370 2.76 -18.82 21.25
CA ARG A 370 3.27 -18.41 19.93
C ARG A 370 2.90 -19.39 18.80
N LYS A 371 2.83 -20.69 19.11
CA LYS A 371 2.41 -21.72 18.12
C LYS A 371 0.95 -21.54 17.70
N MET A 372 0.07 -21.20 18.65
CA MET A 372 -1.35 -21.00 18.38
C MET A 372 -1.62 -19.70 17.61
N ASP A 373 -0.74 -18.72 17.71
CA ASP A 373 -0.80 -17.50 16.90
C ASP A 373 -0.59 -17.79 15.39
N TYR A 374 0.31 -18.71 15.06
CA TYR A 374 0.44 -19.23 13.69
C TYR A 374 -0.82 -20.00 13.24
N MET A 375 -1.42 -20.80 14.11
CA MET A 375 -2.68 -21.50 13.79
C MET A 375 -3.82 -20.53 13.47
N GLN A 376 -3.91 -19.41 14.18
CA GLN A 376 -4.87 -18.34 13.86
C GLN A 376 -4.60 -17.75 12.47
N THR A 377 -3.33 -17.55 12.10
CA THR A 377 -2.95 -17.12 10.74
C THR A 377 -3.33 -18.14 9.67
N VAL A 378 -3.12 -19.43 9.94
CA VAL A 378 -3.54 -20.52 9.04
C VAL A 378 -5.06 -20.47 8.86
N GLY A 379 -5.83 -20.29 9.94
CA GLY A 379 -7.28 -20.10 9.87
C GLY A 379 -7.70 -18.94 8.97
N VAL A 380 -7.08 -17.76 9.13
CA VAL A 380 -7.31 -16.60 8.24
C VAL A 380 -6.96 -16.92 6.79
N SER A 381 -5.86 -17.65 6.57
CA SER A 381 -5.42 -18.07 5.23
C SER A 381 -6.40 -19.04 4.58
N LEU A 382 -7.00 -19.95 5.34
CA LEU A 382 -8.04 -20.86 4.86
C LEU A 382 -9.34 -20.12 4.51
N LEU A 383 -9.74 -19.14 5.32
CA LEU A 383 -10.87 -18.27 4.98
C LEU A 383 -10.60 -17.50 3.68
N PHE A 384 -9.39 -16.97 3.52
CA PHE A 384 -8.98 -16.30 2.29
C PHE A 384 -8.96 -17.25 1.09
N LEU A 385 -8.53 -18.50 1.26
CA LEU A 385 -8.58 -19.53 0.22
C LEU A 385 -10.02 -19.80 -0.25
N MET A 386 -10.99 -19.83 0.66
CA MET A 386 -12.40 -19.93 0.28
C MET A 386 -12.86 -18.74 -0.58
N LEU A 387 -12.38 -17.53 -0.29
CA LEU A 387 -12.65 -16.36 -1.13
C LEU A 387 -11.99 -16.50 -2.52
N VAL A 388 -10.77 -17.02 -2.59
CA VAL A 388 -10.06 -17.29 -3.85
C VAL A 388 -10.79 -18.38 -4.66
N ALA A 389 -11.43 -19.36 -4.00
CA ALA A 389 -12.19 -20.40 -4.67
C ALA A 389 -13.35 -19.86 -5.53
N VAL A 390 -13.91 -18.70 -5.17
CA VAL A 390 -14.91 -17.99 -5.99
C VAL A 390 -14.36 -17.64 -7.38
N SER A 391 -13.06 -17.31 -7.48
CA SER A 391 -12.41 -17.05 -8.78
C SER A 391 -12.40 -18.30 -9.68
N PHE A 392 -12.37 -19.50 -9.11
CA PHE A 392 -12.42 -20.76 -9.86
C PHE A 392 -13.83 -21.08 -10.33
N VAL A 393 -14.84 -20.90 -9.48
CA VAL A 393 -16.24 -21.05 -9.88
C VAL A 393 -16.59 -20.07 -10.99
N ARG A 394 -16.19 -18.80 -10.84
CA ARG A 394 -16.27 -17.79 -11.91
C ARG A 394 -15.63 -18.31 -13.18
N THR A 395 -14.42 -18.85 -13.06
CA THR A 395 -13.65 -19.31 -14.21
C THR A 395 -14.33 -20.43 -14.97
N TYR A 396 -14.86 -21.39 -14.24
CA TYR A 396 -15.65 -22.48 -14.78
C TYR A 396 -16.93 -22.00 -15.50
N LEU A 397 -17.67 -21.06 -14.90
CA LEU A 397 -18.92 -20.54 -15.46
C LEU A 397 -18.70 -19.87 -16.82
N TYR A 398 -17.70 -19.00 -16.96
CA TYR A 398 -17.49 -18.33 -18.24
C TYR A 398 -16.93 -19.29 -19.31
N TYR A 399 -16.08 -20.28 -18.96
CA TYR A 399 -15.59 -21.26 -19.94
C TYR A 399 -16.72 -22.14 -20.48
N THR A 400 -17.72 -22.42 -19.65
CA THR A 400 -18.89 -23.24 -19.99
C THR A 400 -19.92 -22.45 -20.79
N PHE A 401 -20.24 -21.23 -20.37
CA PHE A 401 -21.37 -20.46 -20.91
C PHE A 401 -20.96 -19.30 -21.84
N GLY A 402 -19.67 -19.10 -22.12
CA GLY A 402 -19.19 -18.05 -23.02
C GLY A 402 -19.54 -16.63 -22.55
N VAL A 403 -19.98 -15.78 -23.48
CA VAL A 403 -20.31 -14.36 -23.22
C VAL A 403 -21.43 -14.18 -22.19
N PRO A 404 -22.58 -14.87 -22.25
CA PRO A 404 -23.61 -14.79 -21.21
C PRO A 404 -23.07 -15.08 -19.80
N GLY A 405 -22.27 -16.14 -19.65
CA GLY A 405 -21.63 -16.47 -18.37
C GLY A 405 -20.70 -15.37 -17.88
N ALA A 406 -19.87 -14.81 -18.78
CA ALA A 406 -18.97 -13.70 -18.48
C ALA A 406 -19.71 -12.46 -17.98
N VAL A 407 -20.83 -12.09 -18.62
CA VAL A 407 -21.65 -10.92 -18.23
C VAL A 407 -22.27 -11.11 -16.85
N VAL A 408 -22.88 -12.27 -16.59
CA VAL A 408 -23.48 -12.59 -15.28
C VAL A 408 -22.42 -12.55 -14.17
N CYS A 409 -21.27 -13.18 -14.40
CA CYS A 409 -20.16 -13.15 -13.45
C CYS A 409 -19.66 -11.74 -13.18
N LEU A 410 -19.46 -10.92 -14.23
CA LEU A 410 -19.01 -9.54 -14.08
C LEU A 410 -20.01 -8.72 -13.25
N PHE A 411 -21.31 -8.85 -13.52
CA PHE A 411 -22.36 -8.15 -12.77
C PHE A 411 -22.32 -8.49 -11.27
N VAL A 412 -22.26 -9.78 -10.92
CA VAL A 412 -22.15 -10.22 -9.52
C VAL A 412 -20.88 -9.66 -8.86
N ILE A 413 -19.76 -9.69 -9.57
CA ILE A 413 -18.47 -9.19 -9.05
C ILE A 413 -18.50 -7.67 -8.86
N VAL A 414 -19.15 -6.92 -9.75
CA VAL A 414 -19.35 -5.48 -9.58
C VAL A 414 -20.14 -5.19 -8.31
N ILE A 415 -21.19 -5.97 -8.01
CA ILE A 415 -21.95 -5.84 -6.75
C ILE A 415 -21.05 -6.11 -5.54
N ILE A 416 -20.29 -7.21 -5.56
CA ILE A 416 -19.33 -7.55 -4.48
C ILE A 416 -18.32 -6.42 -4.29
N PHE A 417 -17.76 -5.90 -5.38
CA PHE A 417 -16.80 -4.81 -5.35
C PHE A 417 -17.40 -3.54 -4.74
N ILE A 418 -18.58 -3.11 -5.21
CA ILE A 418 -19.28 -1.94 -4.67
C ILE A 418 -19.58 -2.14 -3.18
N ALA A 419 -20.08 -3.31 -2.77
CA ALA A 419 -20.34 -3.59 -1.36
C ALA A 419 -19.07 -3.52 -0.50
N THR A 420 -17.95 -4.07 -1.00
CA THR A 420 -16.65 -4.09 -0.30
C THR A 420 -16.03 -2.69 -0.23
N PHE A 421 -16.22 -1.85 -1.25
CA PHE A 421 -15.64 -0.51 -1.36
C PHE A 421 -16.64 0.62 -1.12
N PHE A 422 -17.84 0.33 -0.62
CA PHE A 422 -18.91 1.32 -0.50
C PHE A 422 -18.47 2.59 0.25
N ARG A 423 -17.75 2.42 1.37
CA ARG A 423 -17.21 3.54 2.14
C ARG A 423 -16.19 4.37 1.35
N ASP A 424 -15.27 3.72 0.65
CA ASP A 424 -14.22 4.40 -0.11
C ASP A 424 -14.79 5.14 -1.32
N LEU A 425 -15.74 4.49 -2.02
CA LEU A 425 -16.46 5.08 -3.15
C LEU A 425 -17.27 6.29 -2.70
N LYS A 426 -17.94 6.20 -1.55
CA LYS A 426 -18.66 7.33 -0.96
C LYS A 426 -17.72 8.48 -0.61
N GLN A 427 -16.58 8.20 0.05
CA GLN A 427 -15.58 9.23 0.35
C GLN A 427 -14.99 9.88 -0.90
N LEU A 428 -14.71 9.09 -1.94
CA LEU A 428 -14.23 9.61 -3.23
C LEU A 428 -15.28 10.50 -3.89
N TRP A 429 -16.54 10.06 -3.90
CA TRP A 429 -17.68 10.82 -4.42
C TRP A 429 -17.83 12.16 -3.68
N ASP A 430 -17.77 12.14 -2.35
CA ASP A 430 -17.88 13.34 -1.53
C ASP A 430 -16.74 14.33 -1.81
N ARG A 431 -15.50 13.85 -1.99
CA ARG A 431 -14.35 14.70 -2.39
C ARG A 431 -14.51 15.29 -3.78
N LEU A 432 -14.96 14.49 -4.76
CA LEU A 432 -15.21 14.96 -6.12
C LEU A 432 -16.32 16.02 -6.12
N ARG A 433 -17.39 15.78 -5.36
CA ARG A 433 -18.50 16.73 -5.20
C ARG A 433 -18.03 18.04 -4.56
N GLN A 434 -17.22 17.98 -3.51
CA GLN A 434 -16.64 19.17 -2.88
C GLN A 434 -15.67 19.92 -3.81
N GLY A 435 -14.85 19.20 -4.60
CA GLY A 435 -13.94 19.82 -5.56
C GLY A 435 -14.68 20.53 -6.70
N VAL A 436 -15.71 19.90 -7.26
CA VAL A 436 -16.55 20.51 -8.32
C VAL A 436 -17.31 21.73 -7.80
N LEU A 437 -17.89 21.65 -6.59
CA LEU A 437 -18.60 22.77 -5.98
C LEU A 437 -17.65 23.90 -5.52
N GLY A 438 -16.45 23.55 -5.04
CA GLY A 438 -15.43 24.50 -4.61
C GLY A 438 -14.80 25.28 -5.77
N LEU A 439 -14.78 24.71 -6.97
CA LEU A 439 -14.39 25.42 -8.20
C LEU A 439 -15.48 26.40 -8.68
N GLY A 440 -16.74 26.20 -8.29
CA GLY A 440 -17.87 27.06 -8.68
C GLY A 440 -18.07 28.32 -7.84
N LEU A 441 -17.42 28.45 -6.67
CA LEU A 441 -17.66 29.55 -5.72
C LEU A 441 -16.45 30.46 -5.44
N LYS A 442 -15.33 30.27 -6.15
CA LYS A 442 -14.19 31.23 -6.13
C LYS A 442 -14.26 32.28 -7.25
N GLY A 443 -15.40 32.42 -7.91
CA GLY A 443 -15.68 33.49 -8.85
C GLY A 443 -16.39 34.66 -8.17
N GLN A 444 -15.65 35.75 -7.96
CA GLN A 444 -16.14 37.12 -7.83
C GLN A 444 -17.01 37.46 -6.61
N SER A 445 -16.36 37.90 -5.53
CA SER A 445 -16.81 39.11 -4.83
C SER A 445 -15.77 40.20 -5.11
N PRO A 446 -16.17 41.39 -5.61
CA PRO A 446 -15.26 42.51 -5.89
C PRO A 446 -14.57 43.03 -4.63
#